data_AF-A0A3A5A5S9-F1
#
_entry.id   AF-A0A3A5A5S9-F1
#
_cell.length_a   1.000
_cell.length_b   1.000
_cell.length_c   1.000
_cell.angle_alpha   90.00
_cell.angle_beta   90.00
_cell.angle_gamma   90.00
#
_symmetry.space_group_name_H-M   'P 1'
#
loop_
_entity.id
_entity.type
_entity.pdbx_description
1 polymer ?
#
loop_
_entity_poly.entity_id
_entity_poly.type
_entity_poly.pdbx_seq_one_letter_code
_entity_poly.pdbx_strand_id
1 'polypeptide(L)'
;MRTLFYFPIIHTPADMGALKGSVVRATLEKLGRTGLTQKLQRIEEFWTGVERAIGCLSLSFDRLRLYQDGLPVCGREAEIVTELAQTGNRNHQLLLRLMEQGAAIMGTESSDLLVQEYQLALQSYTSPPPRAAGLAARRRALSESLLQQRDQFVAWRINETLQRGETGILFMGMLHAVANFLDQDIKVIYPLHRPR
;
A
#
# COMPACT_ATOMS: atom_id res chain seq x y z
N MET A 1 -19.70 1.76 16.12
CA MET A 1 -19.41 1.19 14.78
C MET A 1 -18.05 1.71 14.35
N ARG A 2 -17.24 0.86 13.70
CA ARG A 2 -15.94 1.23 13.12
C ARG A 2 -16.09 1.24 11.60
N THR A 3 -15.60 2.27 10.92
CA THR A 3 -15.72 2.38 9.45
C THR A 3 -14.34 2.40 8.84
N LEU A 4 -14.10 1.62 7.79
CA LEU A 4 -12.83 1.59 7.07
C LEU A 4 -13.09 1.84 5.57
N PHE A 5 -12.60 2.96 5.04
CA PHE A 5 -12.56 3.20 3.61
C PHE A 5 -11.33 2.54 3.01
N TYR A 6 -11.53 1.65 2.05
CA TYR A 6 -10.46 0.89 1.40
C TYR A 6 -10.19 1.48 0.02
N PHE A 7 -8.99 1.99 -0.17
CA PHE A 7 -8.46 2.46 -1.44
C PHE A 7 -7.33 1.54 -1.91
N PRO A 8 -7.44 0.93 -3.11
CA PRO A 8 -6.29 0.27 -3.69
C PRO A 8 -5.20 1.32 -3.96
N ILE A 9 -3.92 0.94 -3.87
CA ILE A 9 -2.83 1.78 -4.36
C ILE A 9 -2.09 1.11 -5.50
N ILE A 10 -1.54 1.95 -6.36
CA ILE A 10 -0.61 1.55 -7.41
C ILE A 10 0.75 2.09 -7.01
N HIS A 11 1.64 1.19 -6.60
CA HIS A 11 3.04 1.51 -6.37
C HIS A 11 3.67 1.97 -7.69
N THR A 12 4.22 3.17 -7.67
CA THR A 12 5.02 3.76 -8.74
C THR A 12 6.48 3.39 -8.58
N PRO A 13 7.32 3.56 -9.61
CA PRO A 13 8.77 3.39 -9.45
C PRO A 13 9.38 4.32 -8.39
N ALA A 14 8.73 5.44 -8.05
CA ALA A 14 9.18 6.33 -6.98
C ALA A 14 8.99 5.70 -5.58
N ASP A 15 8.06 4.76 -5.43
CA ASP A 15 7.83 3.98 -4.20
C ASP A 15 8.91 2.90 -3.99
N MET A 16 9.64 2.51 -5.05
CA MET A 16 10.50 1.32 -5.03
C MET A 16 11.99 1.60 -4.76
N GLY A 17 12.34 2.81 -4.32
CA GLY A 17 13.71 3.17 -3.92
C GLY A 17 14.77 2.75 -4.95
N ALA A 18 15.73 1.90 -4.54
CA ALA A 18 16.82 1.42 -5.38
C ALA A 18 16.36 0.62 -6.63
N LEU A 19 15.12 0.11 -6.65
CA LEU A 19 14.56 -0.66 -7.77
C LEU A 19 13.91 0.22 -8.86
N LYS A 20 13.81 1.54 -8.63
CA LYS A 20 13.24 2.53 -9.57
C LYS A 20 13.81 2.41 -10.98
N GLY A 21 15.13 2.30 -11.11
CA GLY A 21 15.82 2.23 -12.40
C GLY A 21 15.47 0.99 -13.22
N SER A 22 15.36 -0.17 -12.55
CA SER A 22 15.06 -1.45 -13.19
C SER A 22 13.60 -1.53 -13.67
N VAL A 23 12.65 -0.97 -12.92
CA VAL A 23 11.23 -0.94 -13.31
C VAL A 23 10.99 0.00 -14.50
N VAL A 24 11.63 1.17 -14.51
CA VAL A 24 11.55 2.12 -15.63
C VAL A 24 12.17 1.49 -16.88
N ARG A 25 13.34 0.83 -16.76
CA ARG A 25 13.99 0.13 -17.88
C ARG A 25 13.12 -1.01 -18.42
N ALA A 26 12.60 -1.89 -17.56
CA ALA A 26 11.73 -2.99 -17.96
C ALA A 26 10.41 -2.49 -18.60
N THR A 27 9.88 -1.34 -18.16
CA THR A 27 8.69 -0.73 -18.77
C THR A 27 9.01 -0.13 -20.14
N LEU A 28 10.15 0.55 -20.29
CA LEU A 28 10.61 1.07 -21.58
C LEU A 28 10.88 -0.04 -22.60
N GLU A 29 11.49 -1.13 -22.17
CA GLU A 29 11.77 -2.30 -23.01
C GLU A 29 10.49 -2.99 -23.49
N LYS A 30 9.45 -3.07 -22.64
CA LYS A 30 8.17 -3.73 -23.00
C LYS A 30 7.19 -2.84 -23.75
N LEU A 31 7.07 -1.57 -23.38
CA LEU A 31 5.97 -0.69 -23.82
C LEU A 31 6.45 0.54 -24.61
N GLY A 32 7.75 0.76 -24.71
CA GLY A 32 8.32 1.94 -25.33
C GLY A 32 8.03 3.24 -24.57
N ARG A 33 8.51 4.36 -25.10
CA ARG A 33 8.32 5.69 -24.50
C ARG A 33 6.86 6.11 -24.41
N THR A 34 6.09 5.89 -25.48
CA THR A 34 4.65 6.23 -25.51
C THR A 34 3.85 5.43 -24.50
N GLY A 35 4.13 4.13 -24.35
CA GLY A 35 3.46 3.30 -23.35
C GLY A 35 3.84 3.64 -21.92
N LEU A 36 5.07 4.10 -21.67
CA LEU A 36 5.47 4.65 -20.38
C LEU A 36 4.68 5.93 -20.05
N THR A 37 4.57 6.87 -20.98
CA THR A 37 3.79 8.11 -20.78
C THR A 37 2.32 7.83 -20.50
N GLN A 38 1.69 6.94 -21.28
CA GLN A 38 0.30 6.54 -21.06
C GLN A 38 0.09 5.86 -19.69
N LYS A 39 1.05 5.04 -19.25
CA LYS A 39 0.99 4.41 -17.92
C LYS A 39 1.05 5.45 -16.81
N LEU A 40 1.96 6.44 -16.92
CA LEU A 40 2.07 7.53 -15.95
C LEU A 40 0.79 8.38 -15.92
N GLN A 41 0.22 8.70 -17.09
CA GLN A 41 -1.05 9.45 -17.16
C GLN A 41 -2.19 8.71 -16.46
N ARG A 42 -2.34 7.39 -16.68
CA ARG A 42 -3.37 6.59 -15.99
C ARG A 42 -3.17 6.55 -14.47
N ILE A 43 -1.93 6.53 -14.01
CA ILE A 43 -1.60 6.61 -12.58
C ILE A 43 -2.04 7.98 -12.03
N GLU A 44 -1.80 9.07 -12.75
CA GLU A 44 -2.25 10.41 -12.35
C GLU A 44 -3.77 10.55 -12.34
N GLU A 45 -4.46 10.00 -13.32
CA GLU A 45 -5.93 9.96 -13.37
C GLU A 45 -6.49 9.15 -12.19
N PHE A 46 -5.88 8.01 -11.87
CA PHE A 46 -6.24 7.18 -10.73
C PHE A 46 -6.13 7.95 -9.41
N TRP A 47 -4.99 8.57 -9.14
CA TRP A 47 -4.79 9.34 -7.91
C TRP A 47 -5.73 10.56 -7.82
N THR A 48 -6.07 11.17 -8.96
CA THR A 48 -7.07 12.25 -9.00
C THR A 48 -8.45 11.74 -8.60
N GLY A 49 -8.80 10.52 -9.02
CA GLY A 49 -10.01 9.83 -8.57
C GLY A 49 -10.00 9.57 -7.06
N VAL A 50 -8.87 9.11 -6.51
CA VAL A 50 -8.71 8.88 -5.06
C VAL A 50 -8.89 10.17 -4.26
N GLU A 51 -8.17 11.23 -4.62
CA GLU A 51 -8.25 12.53 -3.94
C GLU A 51 -9.67 13.12 -4.01
N ARG A 52 -10.33 13.02 -5.17
CA ARG A 52 -11.71 13.46 -5.32
C ARG A 52 -12.66 12.66 -4.45
N ALA A 53 -12.53 11.33 -4.44
CA ALA A 53 -13.38 10.46 -3.64
C ALA A 53 -13.25 10.79 -2.14
N ILE A 54 -12.02 10.98 -1.64
CA ILE A 54 -11.76 11.40 -0.26
C ILE A 54 -12.33 12.79 0.01
N GLY A 55 -12.17 13.75 -0.91
CA GLY A 55 -12.73 15.09 -0.77
C GLY A 55 -14.26 15.14 -0.71
N CYS A 56 -14.95 14.11 -1.23
CA CYS A 56 -16.40 13.97 -1.12
C CYS A 56 -16.85 13.27 0.17
N LEU A 57 -15.93 12.71 0.97
CA LEU A 57 -16.25 12.11 2.25
C LEU A 57 -16.39 13.20 3.32
N SER A 58 -17.47 13.15 4.10
CA SER A 58 -17.59 13.96 5.31
C SER A 58 -16.76 13.30 6.42
N LEU A 59 -15.51 13.74 6.57
CA LEU A 59 -14.53 13.18 7.50
C LEU A 59 -14.32 14.10 8.71
N SER A 60 -14.33 13.52 9.90
CA SER A 60 -13.83 14.15 11.12
C SER A 60 -12.36 13.79 11.29
N PHE A 61 -11.46 14.69 10.91
CA PHE A 61 -10.02 14.41 10.87
C PHE A 61 -9.43 14.07 12.24
N ASP A 62 -9.97 14.63 13.32
CA ASP A 62 -9.59 14.32 14.72
C ASP A 62 -9.87 12.86 15.13
N ARG A 63 -10.73 12.17 14.38
CA ARG A 63 -11.09 10.75 14.56
C ARG A 63 -10.74 9.90 13.35
N LEU A 64 -9.87 10.41 12.48
CA LEU A 64 -9.42 9.74 11.28
C LEU A 64 -8.10 9.02 11.53
N ARG A 65 -8.07 7.71 11.25
CA ARG A 65 -6.88 6.87 11.26
C ARG A 65 -6.44 6.59 9.83
N LEU A 66 -5.18 6.81 9.52
CA LEU A 66 -4.60 6.49 8.21
C LEU A 66 -3.76 5.22 8.32
N TYR A 67 -3.99 4.31 7.37
CA TYR A 67 -3.27 3.05 7.25
C TYR A 67 -2.68 2.97 5.85
N GLN A 68 -1.36 2.81 5.76
CA GLN A 68 -0.62 2.82 4.50
C GLN A 68 0.14 1.49 4.33
N ASP A 69 0.03 0.85 3.17
CA ASP A 69 0.87 -0.28 2.76
C ASP A 69 2.37 0.06 2.88
N GLY A 70 3.15 -0.88 3.43
CA GLY A 70 4.60 -0.75 3.56
C GLY A 70 5.08 0.17 4.68
N LEU A 71 4.20 0.67 5.56
CA LEU A 71 4.57 1.56 6.66
C LEU A 71 4.84 0.78 7.96
N PRO A 72 6.11 0.63 8.41
CA PRO A 72 6.45 -0.19 9.57
C PRO A 72 5.95 0.44 10.88
N VAL A 73 5.52 -0.42 11.81
CA VAL A 73 5.30 -0.02 13.22
C VAL A 73 6.65 0.22 13.87
N CYS A 74 7.00 1.48 14.09
CA CYS A 74 8.33 1.87 14.58
C CYS A 74 8.38 3.18 15.39
N GLY A 75 7.24 3.86 15.58
CA GLY A 75 7.18 5.14 16.29
C GLY A 75 7.73 6.33 15.51
N ARG A 76 8.11 6.12 14.24
CA ARG A 76 8.63 7.14 13.31
C ARG A 76 7.77 7.25 12.04
N GLU A 77 6.53 6.78 12.10
CA GLU A 77 5.62 6.68 10.96
C GLU A 77 5.38 8.04 10.30
N ALA A 78 5.15 9.08 11.10
CA ALA A 78 4.95 10.44 10.60
C ALA A 78 6.21 11.02 9.93
N GLU A 79 7.39 10.72 10.46
CA GLU A 79 8.68 11.13 9.87
C GLU A 79 8.87 10.47 8.50
N ILE A 80 8.65 9.14 8.42
CA ILE A 80 8.76 8.38 7.18
C ILE A 80 7.81 8.93 6.11
N VAL A 81 6.54 9.19 6.46
CA VAL A 81 5.58 9.75 5.51
C VAL A 81 5.99 11.14 5.05
N THR A 82 6.49 11.99 5.95
CA THR A 82 6.93 13.35 5.62
C THR A 82 8.13 13.34 4.67
N GLU A 83 9.14 12.51 4.94
CA GLU A 83 10.32 12.34 4.08
C GLU A 83 9.92 11.81 2.69
N LEU A 84 9.05 10.80 2.63
CA LEU A 84 8.60 10.24 1.35
C LEU A 84 7.73 11.23 0.56
N ALA A 85 6.93 12.06 1.22
CA ALA A 85 6.16 13.12 0.56
C ALA A 85 7.05 14.15 -0.14
N GLN A 86 8.23 14.46 0.42
CA GLN A 86 9.21 15.38 -0.18
C GLN A 86 9.82 14.85 -1.48
N THR A 87 9.80 13.53 -1.69
CA THR A 87 10.28 12.91 -2.95
C THR A 87 9.32 13.07 -4.13
N GLY A 88 8.18 13.73 -3.94
CA GLY A 88 7.15 13.95 -4.96
C GLY A 88 6.14 12.81 -5.09
N ASN A 89 6.13 11.90 -4.12
CA ASN A 89 5.21 10.76 -4.14
C ASN A 89 3.80 11.18 -3.75
N ARG A 90 2.87 11.14 -4.71
CA ARG A 90 1.49 11.61 -4.54
C ARG A 90 0.73 10.91 -3.42
N ASN A 91 1.00 9.63 -3.18
CA ASN A 91 0.39 8.89 -2.07
C ASN A 91 0.81 9.49 -0.71
N HIS A 92 2.12 9.66 -0.52
CA HIS A 92 2.66 10.21 0.72
C HIS A 92 2.32 11.70 0.89
N GLN A 93 2.24 12.46 -0.20
CA GLN A 93 1.74 13.83 -0.17
C GLN A 93 0.26 13.90 0.26
N LEU A 94 -0.57 12.96 -0.17
CA LEU A 94 -1.96 12.87 0.28
C LEU A 94 -2.02 12.53 1.77
N LEU A 95 -1.24 11.55 2.25
CA LEU A 95 -1.16 11.22 3.67
C LEU A 95 -0.73 12.44 4.50
N LEU A 96 0.30 13.16 4.06
CA LEU A 96 0.79 14.36 4.74
C LEU A 96 -0.30 15.43 4.85
N ARG A 97 -1.05 15.71 3.77
CA ARG A 97 -2.16 16.68 3.81
C ARG A 97 -3.28 16.26 4.76
N LEU A 98 -3.61 14.97 4.83
CA LEU A 98 -4.61 14.46 5.77
C LEU A 98 -4.13 14.55 7.23
N MET A 99 -2.84 14.31 7.47
CA MET A 99 -2.23 14.50 8.78
C MET A 99 -2.23 15.97 9.22
N GLU A 100 -1.92 16.90 8.32
CA GLU A 100 -2.01 18.34 8.57
C GLU A 100 -3.43 18.80 8.95
N GLN A 101 -4.46 18.08 8.50
CA GLN A 101 -5.86 18.32 8.87
C GLN A 101 -6.26 17.70 10.22
N GLY A 102 -5.38 16.90 10.84
CA GLY A 102 -5.58 16.29 12.16
C GLY A 102 -5.67 14.76 12.16
N ALA A 103 -5.56 14.10 11.02
CA ALA A 103 -5.59 12.64 10.95
C ALA A 103 -4.35 12.00 11.58
N ALA A 104 -4.54 10.89 12.27
CA ALA A 104 -3.45 10.14 12.87
C ALA A 104 -2.95 9.02 11.94
N ILE A 105 -1.67 9.05 11.59
CA ILE A 105 -1.01 7.98 10.83
C ILE A 105 -0.68 6.80 11.73
N MET A 106 -0.97 5.59 11.26
CA MET A 106 -0.76 4.35 12.00
C MET A 106 0.25 3.45 11.26
N GLY A 107 1.21 2.89 11.99
CA GLY A 107 2.04 1.81 11.47
C GLY A 107 1.19 0.58 11.19
N THR A 108 1.35 0.01 10.01
CA THR A 108 0.52 -1.08 9.47
C THR A 108 1.26 -2.40 9.39
N GLU A 109 2.58 -2.36 9.22
CA GLU A 109 3.38 -3.51 8.83
C GLU A 109 4.43 -3.88 9.86
N SER A 110 4.82 -5.15 9.86
CA SER A 110 5.95 -5.63 10.64
C SER A 110 7.24 -5.39 9.88
N SER A 111 8.22 -4.77 10.53
CA SER A 111 9.56 -4.55 9.96
C SER A 111 10.20 -5.87 9.50
N ASP A 112 10.03 -6.96 10.25
CA ASP A 112 10.59 -8.26 9.89
C ASP A 112 9.95 -8.86 8.64
N LEU A 113 8.62 -8.68 8.46
CA LEU A 113 7.91 -9.15 7.28
C LEU A 113 8.29 -8.32 6.04
N LEU A 114 8.46 -7.00 6.19
CA LEU A 114 8.92 -6.13 5.11
C LEU A 114 10.36 -6.48 4.67
N VAL A 115 11.25 -6.78 5.61
CA VAL A 115 12.61 -7.23 5.29
C VAL A 115 12.59 -8.56 4.53
N GLN A 116 11.76 -9.51 4.95
CA GLN A 116 11.59 -10.79 4.24
C GLN A 116 11.06 -10.59 2.82
N GLU A 117 10.10 -9.69 2.62
CA GLU A 117 9.56 -9.38 1.30
C GLU A 117 10.64 -8.78 0.41
N TYR A 118 11.38 -7.80 0.94
CA TYR A 118 12.49 -7.19 0.23
C TYR A 118 13.54 -8.23 -0.20
N GLN A 119 13.90 -9.16 0.69
CA GLN A 119 14.84 -10.24 0.37
C GLN A 119 14.30 -11.17 -0.72
N LEU A 120 13.02 -11.55 -0.65
CA LEU A 120 12.37 -12.40 -1.64
C LEU A 120 12.28 -11.72 -3.02
N ALA A 121 12.00 -10.41 -3.03
CA ALA A 121 12.01 -9.58 -4.23
C ALA A 121 13.43 -9.50 -4.81
N LEU A 122 14.45 -9.24 -4.00
CA LEU A 122 15.85 -9.16 -4.44
C LEU A 122 16.31 -10.47 -5.08
N GLN A 123 16.02 -11.62 -4.46
CA GLN A 123 16.29 -12.93 -5.05
C GLN A 123 15.60 -13.14 -6.40
N SER A 124 14.49 -12.45 -6.67
CA SER A 124 13.75 -12.55 -7.94
C SER A 124 14.43 -11.77 -9.06
N TYR A 125 15.18 -10.73 -8.69
CA TYR A 125 15.95 -9.92 -9.62
C TYR A 125 17.37 -10.47 -9.86
N THR A 126 18.02 -11.03 -8.83
CA THR A 126 19.42 -11.46 -8.91
C THR A 126 19.59 -12.89 -9.42
N SER A 127 18.56 -13.74 -9.30
CA SER A 127 18.63 -15.14 -9.71
C SER A 127 17.85 -15.39 -11.00
N PRO A 128 18.37 -16.21 -11.93
CA PRO A 128 17.59 -16.62 -13.09
C PRO A 128 16.31 -17.34 -12.65
N PRO A 129 15.21 -17.23 -13.42
CA PRO A 129 13.97 -17.90 -13.09
C PRO A 129 14.21 -19.42 -12.94
N PRO A 130 13.62 -20.05 -11.90
CA PRO A 130 13.85 -21.46 -11.64
C PRO A 130 13.40 -22.31 -12.84
N ARG A 131 14.33 -23.09 -13.40
CA ARG A 131 14.05 -23.98 -14.55
C ARG A 131 13.18 -25.19 -14.17
N ALA A 132 13.23 -25.61 -12.91
CA ALA A 132 12.42 -26.71 -12.40
C ALA A 132 11.08 -26.22 -11.85
N ALA A 133 9.98 -26.81 -12.33
CA ALA A 133 8.62 -26.45 -11.92
C ALA A 133 8.41 -26.51 -10.39
N GLY A 134 9.01 -27.48 -9.70
CA GLY A 134 8.92 -27.60 -8.23
C GLY A 134 9.56 -26.44 -7.47
N LEU A 135 10.67 -25.90 -7.97
CA LEU A 135 11.31 -24.73 -7.37
C LEU A 135 10.49 -23.45 -7.59
N ALA A 136 9.88 -23.31 -8.78
CA ALA A 136 8.97 -22.21 -9.08
C ALA A 136 7.72 -22.26 -8.18
N ALA A 137 7.13 -23.44 -7.99
CA ALA A 137 5.98 -23.64 -7.11
C ALA A 137 6.31 -23.31 -5.65
N ARG A 138 7.46 -23.79 -5.13
CA ARG A 138 7.90 -23.48 -3.76
C ARG A 138 8.11 -21.98 -3.54
N ARG A 139 8.72 -21.30 -4.51
CA ARG A 139 8.91 -19.85 -4.45
C ARG A 139 7.58 -19.10 -4.42
N ARG A 140 6.63 -19.51 -5.24
CA ARG A 140 5.28 -18.93 -5.28
C ARG A 140 4.56 -19.12 -3.95
N ALA A 141 4.58 -20.34 -3.40
CA ALA A 141 3.97 -20.64 -2.10
C ALA A 141 4.59 -19.81 -0.96
N LEU A 142 5.91 -19.59 -0.98
CA LEU A 142 6.58 -18.70 -0.02
C LEU A 142 6.09 -17.25 -0.16
N SER A 143 5.98 -16.75 -1.39
CA SER A 143 5.46 -15.40 -1.66
C SER A 143 4.01 -15.22 -1.19
N GLU A 144 3.16 -16.20 -1.47
CA GLU A 144 1.75 -16.19 -1.08
C GLU A 144 1.60 -16.27 0.45
N SER A 145 2.40 -17.12 1.11
CA SER A 145 2.43 -17.22 2.57
C SER A 145 2.88 -15.92 3.23
N LEU A 146 3.92 -15.27 2.69
CA LEU A 146 4.41 -14.01 3.22
C LEU A 146 3.38 -12.88 3.07
N LEU A 147 2.72 -12.81 1.91
CA LEU A 147 1.65 -11.84 1.66
C LEU A 147 0.49 -12.03 2.65
N GLN A 148 0.09 -13.28 2.91
CA GLN A 148 -0.94 -13.59 3.89
C GLN A 148 -0.53 -13.19 5.32
N GLN A 149 0.73 -13.40 5.71
CA GLN A 149 1.23 -12.97 7.02
C GLN A 149 1.19 -11.45 7.18
N ARG A 150 1.53 -10.71 6.12
CA ARG A 150 1.39 -9.24 6.08
C ARG A 150 -0.07 -8.83 6.20
N ASP A 151 -0.98 -9.45 5.43
CA ASP A 151 -2.42 -9.18 5.52
C ASP A 151 -2.97 -9.36 6.93
N GLN A 152 -2.57 -10.45 7.60
CA GLN A 152 -2.96 -10.74 8.98
C GLN A 152 -2.42 -9.70 9.96
N PHE A 153 -1.15 -9.30 9.81
CA PHE A 153 -0.54 -8.29 10.67
C PHE A 153 -1.22 -6.93 10.49
N VAL A 154 -1.45 -6.50 9.25
CA VAL A 154 -2.16 -5.25 8.95
C VAL A 154 -3.58 -5.28 9.51
N ALA A 155 -4.31 -6.38 9.33
CA ALA A 155 -5.65 -6.51 9.88
C ALA A 155 -5.66 -6.46 11.40
N TRP A 156 -4.73 -7.16 12.06
CA TRP A 156 -4.54 -7.07 13.50
C TRP A 156 -4.27 -5.63 13.95
N ARG A 157 -3.38 -4.90 13.26
CA ARG A 157 -3.12 -3.47 13.53
C ARG A 157 -4.38 -2.62 13.43
N ILE A 158 -5.19 -2.83 12.41
CA ILE A 158 -6.45 -2.09 12.22
C ILE A 158 -7.44 -2.45 13.34
N ASN A 159 -7.61 -3.74 13.65
CA ASN A 159 -8.52 -4.21 14.69
C ASN A 159 -8.18 -3.62 16.07
N GLU A 160 -6.88 -3.52 16.40
CA GLU A 160 -6.43 -2.98 17.68
C GLU A 160 -6.52 -1.45 17.77
N THR A 161 -6.40 -0.75 16.64
CA THR A 161 -6.20 0.71 16.66
C THR A 161 -7.35 1.53 16.15
N LEU A 162 -8.19 0.98 15.28
CA LEU A 162 -9.39 1.67 14.85
C LEU A 162 -10.43 1.53 15.95
N GLN A 163 -10.63 2.61 16.72
CA GLN A 163 -11.54 2.58 17.86
C GLN A 163 -13.00 2.77 17.43
N ARG A 164 -13.94 2.43 18.33
CA ARG A 164 -15.36 2.65 18.09
C ARG A 164 -15.66 4.13 17.88
N GLY A 165 -16.36 4.44 16.79
CA GLY A 165 -16.70 5.83 16.42
C GLY A 165 -15.60 6.54 15.62
N GLU A 166 -14.47 5.88 15.37
CA GLU A 166 -13.43 6.35 14.46
C GLU A 166 -13.68 5.89 13.02
N THR A 167 -13.06 6.61 12.10
CA THR A 167 -13.01 6.26 10.68
C THR A 167 -11.56 5.96 10.31
N GLY A 168 -11.35 4.87 9.58
CA GLY A 168 -10.07 4.53 8.98
C GLY A 168 -10.09 4.80 7.47
N ILE A 169 -8.95 5.21 6.92
CA ILE A 169 -8.66 5.12 5.49
C ILE A 169 -7.47 4.18 5.33
N LEU A 170 -7.68 3.11 4.57
CA LEU A 170 -6.66 2.13 4.22
C LEU A 170 -6.25 2.29 2.75
N PHE A 171 -4.97 2.57 2.55
CA PHE A 171 -4.29 2.58 1.25
C PHE A 171 -3.49 1.30 1.12
N MET A 172 -3.93 0.38 0.26
CA MET A 172 -3.38 -0.97 0.23
C MET A 172 -3.14 -1.52 -1.18
N GLY A 173 -2.02 -2.22 -1.41
CA GLY A 173 -1.71 -2.83 -2.69
C GLY A 173 -2.78 -3.82 -3.15
N MET A 174 -2.99 -3.94 -4.47
CA MET A 174 -4.10 -4.73 -5.03
C MET A 174 -4.03 -6.25 -4.76
N LEU A 175 -2.87 -6.77 -4.37
CA LEU A 175 -2.71 -8.21 -4.10
C LEU A 175 -3.10 -8.59 -2.67
N HIS A 176 -3.23 -7.60 -1.78
CA HIS A 176 -3.56 -7.81 -0.39
C HIS A 176 -5.04 -8.14 -0.19
N ALA A 177 -5.31 -9.02 0.77
CA ALA A 177 -6.63 -9.49 1.16
C ALA A 177 -6.93 -9.19 2.64
N VAL A 178 -6.41 -8.07 3.18
CA VAL A 178 -6.58 -7.59 4.57
C VAL A 178 -8.02 -7.69 5.06
N ALA A 179 -9.00 -7.35 4.23
CA ALA A 179 -10.42 -7.33 4.60
C ALA A 179 -10.95 -8.70 5.09
N ASN A 180 -10.31 -9.81 4.71
CA ASN A 180 -10.69 -11.15 5.15
C ASN A 180 -10.33 -11.43 6.62
N PHE A 181 -9.49 -10.60 7.23
CA PHE A 181 -8.97 -10.78 8.59
C PHE A 181 -9.44 -9.67 9.56
N LEU A 182 -10.27 -8.74 9.09
CA LEU A 182 -10.83 -7.68 9.93
C LEU A 182 -11.95 -8.19 10.83
N ASP A 183 -12.11 -7.57 11.99
CA ASP A 183 -13.22 -7.85 12.89
C ASP A 183 -14.57 -7.54 12.23
N GLN A 184 -15.59 -8.33 12.58
CA GLN A 184 -16.92 -8.27 11.96
C GLN A 184 -17.66 -6.94 12.16
N ASP A 185 -17.30 -6.15 13.17
CA ASP A 185 -17.90 -4.84 13.46
C ASP A 185 -17.20 -3.68 12.71
N ILE A 186 -16.16 -3.97 11.92
CA ILE A 186 -15.55 -3.02 11.00
C ILE A 186 -16.30 -3.05 9.68
N LYS A 187 -17.00 -1.96 9.38
CA LYS A 187 -17.67 -1.75 8.10
C LYS A 187 -16.66 -1.30 7.05
N VAL A 188 -16.30 -2.18 6.13
CA VAL A 188 -15.44 -1.85 4.99
C VAL A 188 -16.26 -1.22 3.85
N ILE A 189 -15.81 -0.09 3.34
CA ILE A 189 -16.41 0.64 2.22
C ILE A 189 -15.36 0.77 1.12
N TYR A 190 -15.73 0.50 -0.13
CA TYR A 190 -14.84 0.62 -1.30
C TYR A 190 -15.32 1.76 -2.21
N PRO A 191 -14.82 3.00 -2.05
CA PRO A 191 -15.34 4.16 -2.80
C PRO A 191 -15.05 4.12 -4.30
N LEU A 192 -14.01 3.38 -4.71
CA LEU A 192 -13.59 3.30 -6.11
C LEU A 192 -13.76 1.88 -6.66
N HIS A 193 -12.98 0.93 -6.14
CA HIS A 193 -12.93 -0.44 -6.63
C HIS A 193 -12.69 -1.40 -5.46
N ARG A 194 -13.35 -2.56 -5.50
CA ARG A 194 -13.04 -3.67 -4.62
C ARG A 194 -11.82 -4.43 -5.18
N PRO A 195 -10.76 -4.70 -4.38
CA PRO A 195 -9.70 -5.63 -4.78
C PRO A 195 -10.32 -6.98 -5.15
N ARG A 196 -9.81 -7.61 -6.22
CA ARG A 196 -10.30 -8.90 -6.71
C ARG A 196 -9.61 -10.05 -5.99
#